data_AF-A0A365MYK6-F1
#
_entry.id   AF-A0A365MYK6-F1
#
_cell.length_a   1.000
_cell.length_b   1.000
_cell.length_c   1.000
_cell.angle_alpha   90.00
_cell.angle_beta   90.00
_cell.angle_gamma   90.00
#
_symmetry.space_group_name_H-M   'P 1'
#
loop_
_entity.id
_entity.type
_entity.pdbx_description
1 polymer ?
#
loop_
_entity_poly.entity_id
_entity_poly.type
_entity_poly.pdbx_seq_one_letter_code
_entity_poly.pdbx_strand_id
1 'polypeptide(L)'
;MRLSFGLILLFFTFNALAGGIRGAYERMAVWYAYQANIDFLEGSLKGTDKLNVNKLEICQGQSGKGRHGTMTFEEFILFTNRDEKGVVPSPRRGWNLPGSSPTYYDRTAQNLVDKRAMSKKWYGTRAIIKSAGSYVNLLPAVSRAVYKFSQSLPGDNINVRNSRLCVEKVVQTRQVDYDKYRIPAMKASAEFKDLKIEPYELVLGTKKGSSTAVLDLDAVAADNNLNAATFQQKVDDWEDNVLPKDPVYGKEAPGHAASLRASKMALSVANTGTC
;
A
#
# COMPACT_ATOMS: atom_id res chain seq x y z
N MET A 1 14.44 -24.18 -32.12
CA MET A 1 14.58 -23.26 -30.97
C MET A 1 13.69 -23.72 -29.82
N ARG A 2 14.25 -24.36 -28.80
CA ARG A 2 13.54 -24.81 -27.59
C ARG A 2 14.14 -24.08 -26.39
N LEU A 3 13.91 -22.77 -26.34
CA LEU A 3 14.19 -21.94 -25.17
C LEU A 3 12.86 -21.51 -24.57
N SER A 4 12.65 -21.93 -23.32
CA SER A 4 12.08 -21.08 -22.27
C SER A 4 10.57 -20.81 -22.18
N PHE A 5 9.72 -21.82 -22.41
CA PHE A 5 8.35 -21.77 -21.82
C PHE A 5 8.38 -21.83 -20.28
N GLY A 6 9.38 -22.48 -19.68
CA GLY A 6 9.55 -22.56 -18.23
C GLY A 6 9.98 -21.24 -17.56
N LEU A 7 10.78 -20.42 -18.25
CA LEU A 7 11.22 -19.11 -17.75
C LEU A 7 10.10 -18.07 -17.80
N ILE A 8 9.24 -18.11 -18.84
CA ILE A 8 8.06 -17.23 -18.94
C ILE A 8 7.04 -17.55 -17.82
N LEU A 9 6.84 -18.83 -17.49
CA LEU A 9 5.96 -19.23 -16.38
C LEU A 9 6.51 -18.85 -14.99
N LEU A 10 7.84 -18.87 -14.81
CA LEU A 10 8.47 -18.32 -13.61
C LEU A 10 8.23 -16.81 -13.51
N PHE A 11 8.42 -16.04 -14.58
CA PHE A 11 8.11 -14.61 -14.60
C PHE A 11 6.64 -14.31 -14.24
N PHE A 12 5.66 -15.08 -14.73
CA PHE A 12 4.25 -14.82 -14.41
C PHE A 12 3.85 -15.21 -12.97
N THR A 13 4.49 -16.20 -12.36
CA THR A 13 4.18 -16.62 -10.98
C THR A 13 4.81 -15.72 -9.92
N PHE A 14 5.96 -15.08 -10.22
CA PHE A 14 6.58 -14.09 -9.32
C PHE A 14 5.95 -12.69 -9.42
N ASN A 15 5.38 -12.33 -10.58
CA ASN A 15 4.82 -10.99 -10.83
C ASN A 15 3.48 -10.68 -10.14
N ALA A 16 2.80 -11.68 -9.55
CA ALA A 16 1.53 -11.48 -8.83
C ALA A 16 1.72 -11.03 -7.36
N LEU A 17 2.94 -11.14 -6.81
CA LEU A 17 3.19 -10.97 -5.38
C LEU A 17 3.28 -9.50 -4.93
N ALA A 18 3.85 -8.60 -5.74
CA ALA A 18 3.89 -7.16 -5.41
C ALA A 18 2.49 -6.56 -5.30
N GLY A 19 1.57 -6.93 -6.20
CA GLY A 19 0.16 -6.54 -6.11
C GLY A 19 -0.57 -7.15 -4.90
N GLY A 20 -0.20 -8.36 -4.49
CA GLY A 20 -0.77 -9.05 -3.33
C GLY A 20 -0.32 -8.45 -1.99
N ILE A 21 0.99 -8.23 -1.82
CA ILE A 21 1.55 -7.67 -0.58
C ILE A 21 1.12 -6.21 -0.39
N ARG A 22 1.03 -5.44 -1.47
CA ARG A 22 0.44 -4.10 -1.48
C ARG A 22 -0.96 -4.10 -0.91
N GLY A 23 -1.83 -4.96 -1.43
CA GLY A 23 -3.21 -5.06 -0.95
C GLY A 23 -3.28 -5.37 0.55
N ALA A 24 -2.34 -6.16 1.06
CA ALA A 24 -2.26 -6.50 2.48
C ALA A 24 -1.89 -5.26 3.33
N TYR A 25 -0.86 -4.50 2.94
CA TYR A 25 -0.51 -3.25 3.62
C TYR A 25 -1.63 -2.22 3.58
N GLU A 26 -2.36 -2.11 2.47
CA GLU A 26 -3.51 -1.19 2.39
C GLU A 26 -4.61 -1.58 3.40
N ARG A 27 -4.94 -2.87 3.52
CA ARG A 27 -5.93 -3.35 4.52
C ARG A 27 -5.44 -3.17 5.93
N MET A 28 -4.16 -3.38 6.18
CA MET A 28 -3.58 -3.16 7.49
C MET A 28 -3.55 -1.68 7.87
N ALA A 29 -3.25 -0.78 6.92
CA ALA A 29 -3.37 0.67 7.14
C ALA A 29 -4.79 1.03 7.59
N VAL A 30 -5.81 0.56 6.86
CA VAL A 30 -7.22 0.80 7.23
C VAL A 30 -7.58 0.17 8.57
N TRP A 31 -7.09 -1.03 8.89
CA TRP A 31 -7.33 -1.67 10.18
C TRP A 31 -6.74 -0.87 11.35
N TYR A 32 -5.49 -0.41 11.23
CA TYR A 32 -4.89 0.40 12.28
C TYR A 32 -5.57 1.76 12.38
N ALA A 33 -5.96 2.39 11.27
CA ALA A 33 -6.76 3.60 11.30
C ALA A 33 -8.13 3.37 11.97
N TYR A 34 -8.76 2.22 11.75
CA TYR A 34 -9.99 1.80 12.42
C TYR A 34 -9.79 1.69 13.94
N GLN A 35 -8.71 1.02 14.38
CA GLN A 35 -8.37 0.93 15.80
C GLN A 35 -8.06 2.32 16.40
N ALA A 36 -7.37 3.20 15.68
CA ALA A 36 -7.14 4.58 16.12
C ALA A 36 -8.45 5.39 16.24
N ASN A 37 -9.42 5.18 15.34
CA ASN A 37 -10.74 5.81 15.46
C ASN A 37 -11.47 5.32 16.72
N ILE A 38 -11.36 4.03 17.05
CA ILE A 38 -11.92 3.47 18.28
C ILE A 38 -11.25 4.13 19.49
N ASP A 39 -9.92 4.17 19.54
CA ASP A 39 -9.16 4.86 20.61
C ASP A 39 -9.60 6.34 20.75
N PHE A 40 -9.80 7.04 19.63
CA PHE A 40 -10.21 8.45 19.62
C PHE A 40 -11.58 8.67 20.24
N LEU A 41 -12.54 7.82 19.88
CA LEU A 41 -13.89 7.89 20.44
C LEU A 41 -13.92 7.49 21.92
N GLU A 42 -13.10 6.51 22.31
CA GLU A 42 -12.92 6.10 23.71
C GLU A 42 -12.39 7.21 24.59
N GLY A 43 -11.46 8.03 24.08
CA GLY A 43 -10.95 9.20 24.80
C GLY A 43 -12.03 10.23 25.18
N SER A 44 -13.22 10.12 24.60
CA SER A 44 -14.38 10.98 24.89
C SER A 44 -15.47 10.29 25.73
N LEU A 45 -15.32 9.01 26.07
CA LEU A 45 -16.29 8.25 26.87
C LEU A 45 -16.15 8.61 28.36
N LYS A 46 -17.28 8.68 29.09
CA LYS A 46 -17.30 8.92 30.53
C LYS A 46 -17.89 7.73 31.28
N GLY A 47 -17.29 7.34 32.41
CA GLY A 47 -17.86 6.36 33.33
C GLY A 47 -18.21 5.02 32.68
N THR A 48 -19.51 4.75 32.54
CA THR A 48 -20.09 3.49 32.00
C THR A 48 -20.49 3.58 30.53
N ASP A 49 -20.18 4.69 29.85
CA ASP A 49 -20.49 4.87 28.43
C ASP A 49 -19.86 3.77 27.58
N LYS A 50 -20.68 3.13 26.74
CA LYS A 50 -20.19 2.20 25.73
C LYS A 50 -19.87 2.96 24.45
N LEU A 51 -18.80 2.55 23.78
CA LEU A 51 -18.50 3.01 22.43
C LEU A 51 -19.72 2.76 21.53
N ASN A 52 -20.21 3.81 20.89
CA ASN A 52 -21.25 3.69 19.87
C ASN A 52 -20.59 3.44 18.50
N VAL A 53 -20.66 2.20 18.00
CA VAL A 53 -20.08 1.79 16.71
C VAL A 53 -20.60 2.57 15.50
N ASN A 54 -21.77 3.21 15.61
CA ASN A 54 -22.31 4.06 14.55
C ASN A 54 -21.58 5.41 14.41
N LYS A 55 -20.79 5.80 15.42
CA LYS A 55 -19.93 6.99 15.39
C LYS A 55 -18.57 6.75 14.73
N LEU A 56 -18.26 5.52 14.33
CA LEU A 56 -17.00 5.21 13.65
C LEU A 56 -16.94 5.91 12.28
N GLU A 57 -15.85 6.63 11.99
CA GLU A 57 -15.63 7.24 10.67
C GLU A 57 -15.06 6.23 9.66
N ILE A 58 -14.36 5.20 10.18
CA ILE A 58 -13.83 4.07 9.42
C ILE A 58 -14.65 2.82 9.78
N CYS A 59 -15.10 2.07 8.77
CA CYS A 59 -16.00 0.93 8.90
C CYS A 59 -17.25 1.26 9.75
N GLN A 60 -18.00 2.27 9.32
CA GLN A 60 -19.13 2.81 10.08
C GLN A 60 -20.19 1.74 10.39
N GLY A 61 -20.64 1.72 11.65
CA GLY A 61 -21.74 0.87 12.12
C GLY A 61 -21.45 -0.63 12.10
N GLN A 62 -20.19 -1.03 11.89
CA GLN A 62 -19.82 -2.43 11.86
C GLN A 62 -19.64 -2.98 13.27
N SER A 63 -20.49 -3.94 13.63
CA SER A 63 -20.37 -4.72 14.87
C SER A 63 -19.57 -6.00 14.65
N GLY A 64 -18.92 -6.47 15.69
CA GLY A 64 -18.17 -7.72 15.71
C GLY A 64 -17.97 -8.25 17.13
N LYS A 65 -17.05 -9.20 17.29
CA LYS A 65 -16.76 -9.85 18.58
C LYS A 65 -15.54 -9.25 19.30
N GLY A 66 -14.98 -8.18 18.74
CA GLY A 66 -13.81 -7.49 19.27
C GLY A 66 -14.13 -6.51 20.41
N ARG A 67 -13.14 -5.66 20.69
CA ARG A 67 -13.18 -4.63 21.75
C ARG A 67 -14.44 -3.75 21.59
N HIS A 68 -15.24 -3.60 22.65
CA HIS A 68 -16.50 -2.84 22.62
C HIS A 68 -17.50 -3.25 21.51
N GLY A 69 -17.50 -4.52 21.09
CA GLY A 69 -18.41 -5.01 20.04
C GLY A 69 -18.04 -4.51 18.63
N THR A 70 -16.78 -4.10 18.42
CA THR A 70 -16.20 -3.77 17.12
C THR A 70 -15.70 -5.03 16.40
N MET A 71 -15.30 -4.91 15.14
CA MET A 71 -14.70 -6.04 14.40
C MET A 71 -13.34 -6.42 14.99
N THR A 72 -13.05 -7.72 15.12
CA THR A 72 -11.67 -8.22 15.28
C THR A 72 -10.87 -8.04 13.97
N PHE A 73 -9.56 -8.25 14.02
CA PHE A 73 -8.74 -8.18 12.81
C PHE A 73 -9.21 -9.19 11.75
N GLU A 74 -9.54 -10.41 12.15
CA GLU A 74 -10.09 -11.44 11.26
C GLU A 74 -11.42 -11.01 10.64
N GLU A 75 -12.36 -10.53 11.47
CA GLU A 75 -13.66 -10.05 10.99
C GLU A 75 -13.50 -8.88 10.00
N PHE A 76 -12.59 -7.95 10.29
CA PHE A 76 -12.24 -6.85 9.39
C PHE A 76 -11.65 -7.34 8.06
N ILE A 77 -10.76 -8.32 8.10
CA ILE A 77 -10.15 -8.87 6.89
C ILE A 77 -11.22 -9.59 6.05
N LEU A 78 -12.15 -10.35 6.65
CA LEU A 78 -13.28 -10.94 5.91
C LEU A 78 -14.17 -9.85 5.30
N PHE A 79 -14.47 -8.80 6.06
CA PHE A 79 -15.30 -7.68 5.61
C PHE A 79 -14.69 -6.96 4.40
N THR A 80 -13.41 -6.61 4.48
CA THR A 80 -12.69 -5.87 3.43
C THR A 80 -12.21 -6.72 2.25
N ASN A 81 -12.29 -8.06 2.36
CA ASN A 81 -11.94 -8.99 1.28
C ASN A 81 -13.12 -9.51 0.48
N ARG A 82 -14.32 -9.00 0.69
CA ARG A 82 -15.42 -9.25 -0.24
C ARG A 82 -14.96 -8.92 -1.67
N ASP A 83 -15.40 -9.72 -2.64
CA ASP A 83 -15.20 -9.44 -4.06
C ASP A 83 -16.26 -8.44 -4.56
N GLU A 84 -16.24 -8.08 -5.85
CA GLU A 84 -17.22 -7.15 -6.44
C GLU A 84 -18.69 -7.59 -6.26
N LYS A 85 -18.93 -8.89 -6.03
CA LYS A 85 -20.25 -9.49 -5.77
C LYS A 85 -20.58 -9.57 -4.28
N GLY A 86 -19.72 -9.04 -3.41
CA GLY A 86 -19.89 -9.09 -1.96
C GLY A 86 -19.50 -10.44 -1.33
N VAL A 87 -18.93 -11.37 -2.11
CA VAL A 87 -18.58 -12.72 -1.65
C VAL A 87 -17.19 -12.70 -1.02
N VAL A 88 -17.07 -13.26 0.17
CA VAL A 88 -15.77 -13.44 0.83
C VAL A 88 -15.06 -14.66 0.22
N PRO A 89 -13.85 -14.52 -0.36
CA PRO A 89 -13.08 -15.66 -0.82
C PRO A 89 -12.89 -16.66 0.31
N SER A 90 -13.18 -17.94 0.07
CA SER A 90 -12.96 -18.97 1.07
C SER A 90 -11.49 -18.98 1.47
N PRO A 91 -11.17 -18.75 2.77
CA PRO A 91 -9.78 -18.82 3.21
C PRO A 91 -9.20 -20.21 2.95
N ARG A 92 -7.89 -20.32 2.72
CA ARG A 92 -7.22 -21.64 2.75
C ARG A 92 -7.45 -22.31 4.12
N ARG A 93 -7.56 -23.65 4.15
CA ARG A 93 -7.61 -24.44 5.41
C ARG A 93 -6.52 -23.96 6.38
N GLY A 94 -6.87 -23.74 7.65
CA GLY A 94 -5.94 -23.23 8.68
C GLY A 94 -5.79 -21.71 8.73
N TRP A 95 -6.82 -20.97 8.32
CA TRP A 95 -6.85 -19.51 8.41
C TRP A 95 -7.11 -19.03 9.84
N ASN A 96 -6.03 -18.99 10.62
CA ASN A 96 -5.95 -18.23 11.86
C ASN A 96 -5.03 -17.03 11.58
N LEU A 97 -5.56 -15.82 11.70
CA LEU A 97 -4.77 -14.59 11.78
C LEU A 97 -4.55 -14.28 13.26
N PRO A 98 -3.60 -13.39 13.61
CA PRO A 98 -3.54 -12.91 14.98
C PRO A 98 -4.88 -12.29 15.39
N GLY A 99 -5.46 -12.78 16.49
CA GLY A 99 -6.73 -12.28 17.03
C GLY A 99 -6.64 -10.87 17.64
N SER A 100 -5.42 -10.33 17.78
CA SER A 100 -5.12 -8.98 18.28
C SER A 100 -4.36 -8.16 17.23
N SER A 101 -4.25 -6.83 17.46
CA SER A 101 -3.51 -5.92 16.56
C SER A 101 -2.17 -6.52 16.15
N PRO A 102 -1.85 -6.56 14.84
CA PRO A 102 -0.67 -7.28 14.39
C PRO A 102 0.60 -6.67 14.99
N THR A 103 1.39 -7.48 15.69
CA THR A 103 2.62 -7.05 16.36
C THR A 103 3.77 -6.85 15.36
N TYR A 104 3.71 -7.55 14.22
CA TYR A 104 4.71 -7.51 13.15
C TYR A 104 4.03 -7.39 11.80
N TYR A 105 4.04 -6.20 11.22
CA TYR A 105 3.25 -5.93 10.03
C TYR A 105 3.72 -6.71 8.80
N ASP A 106 5.04 -6.87 8.59
CA ASP A 106 5.56 -7.61 7.44
C ASP A 106 5.16 -9.10 7.45
N ARG A 107 5.29 -9.75 8.61
CA ARG A 107 4.84 -11.14 8.79
C ARG A 107 3.33 -11.27 8.60
N THR A 108 2.57 -10.28 9.06
CA THR A 108 1.12 -10.26 8.89
C THR A 108 0.73 -10.08 7.42
N ALA A 109 1.36 -9.15 6.71
CA ALA A 109 1.16 -8.93 5.29
C ALA A 109 1.49 -10.20 4.49
N GLN A 110 2.63 -10.84 4.77
CA GLN A 110 3.02 -12.09 4.14
C GLN A 110 2.01 -13.21 4.42
N ASN A 111 1.54 -13.35 5.67
CA ASN A 111 0.51 -14.33 6.01
C ASN A 111 -0.81 -14.10 5.26
N LEU A 112 -1.24 -12.83 5.12
CA LEU A 112 -2.44 -12.47 4.37
C LEU A 112 -2.32 -12.90 2.89
N VAL A 113 -1.14 -12.74 2.30
CA VAL A 113 -0.85 -13.15 0.91
C VAL A 113 -0.78 -14.68 0.78
N ASP A 114 0.02 -15.35 1.61
CA ASP A 114 0.28 -16.80 1.50
C ASP A 114 -0.98 -17.64 1.74
N LYS A 115 -1.82 -17.20 2.68
CA LYS A 115 -3.10 -17.84 2.97
C LYS A 115 -4.18 -17.48 1.96
N ARG A 116 -3.86 -16.64 0.97
CA ARG A 116 -4.81 -16.09 -0.02
C ARG A 116 -6.02 -15.45 0.66
N ALA A 117 -5.77 -14.81 1.79
CA ALA A 117 -6.80 -14.09 2.54
C ALA A 117 -7.25 -12.83 1.79
N MET A 118 -6.42 -12.35 0.87
CA MET A 118 -6.59 -11.10 0.14
C MET A 118 -7.36 -11.29 -1.16
N SER A 119 -8.45 -10.55 -1.33
CA SER A 119 -9.10 -10.39 -2.63
C SER A 119 -8.20 -9.58 -3.57
N LYS A 120 -8.25 -9.92 -4.86
CA LYS A 120 -7.55 -9.17 -5.93
C LYS A 120 -8.06 -7.73 -6.07
N LYS A 121 -9.30 -7.46 -5.66
CA LYS A 121 -9.94 -6.14 -5.76
C LYS A 121 -10.61 -5.77 -4.45
N TRP A 122 -10.73 -4.47 -4.20
CA TRP A 122 -11.46 -3.94 -3.04
C TRP A 122 -12.96 -3.94 -3.32
N TYR A 123 -13.75 -4.41 -2.36
CA TYR A 123 -15.20 -4.26 -2.39
C TYR A 123 -15.64 -2.96 -1.72
N GLY A 124 -16.48 -2.21 -2.43
CA GLY A 124 -17.29 -1.11 -1.90
C GLY A 124 -16.59 -0.16 -0.91
N THR A 125 -15.91 0.88 -1.41
CA THR A 125 -15.17 1.82 -0.56
C THR A 125 -16.02 2.63 0.42
N ARG A 126 -17.30 2.86 0.08
CA ARG A 126 -18.25 3.57 0.94
C ARG A 126 -18.60 2.83 2.24
N ALA A 127 -18.44 1.51 2.25
CA ALA A 127 -18.64 0.70 3.46
C ALA A 127 -17.43 0.79 4.42
N ILE A 128 -16.29 1.30 3.92
CA ILE A 128 -15.07 1.52 4.70
C ILE A 128 -15.00 2.98 5.14
N ILE A 129 -15.12 3.92 4.21
CA ILE A 129 -15.25 5.36 4.51
C ILE A 129 -16.34 5.92 3.60
N LYS A 130 -17.40 6.49 4.18
CA LYS A 130 -18.58 6.96 3.44
C LYS A 130 -18.23 7.97 2.32
N SER A 131 -17.27 8.86 2.58
CA SER A 131 -16.80 9.88 1.62
C SER A 131 -15.85 9.33 0.55
N ALA A 132 -15.31 8.11 0.71
CA ALA A 132 -14.47 7.48 -0.30
C ALA A 132 -15.36 6.92 -1.42
N GLY A 133 -15.64 7.75 -2.43
CA GLY A 133 -16.44 7.38 -3.60
C GLY A 133 -15.78 6.36 -4.54
N SER A 134 -14.47 6.11 -4.39
CA SER A 134 -13.70 5.16 -5.17
C SER A 134 -12.48 4.67 -4.38
N TYR A 135 -11.83 3.61 -4.86
CA TYR A 135 -10.60 3.08 -4.28
C TYR A 135 -9.43 4.06 -4.35
N VAL A 136 -9.30 4.81 -5.44
CA VAL A 136 -8.28 5.87 -5.59
C VAL A 136 -8.42 6.93 -4.49
N ASN A 137 -9.64 7.18 -4.01
CA ASN A 137 -9.92 8.15 -2.95
C ASN A 137 -9.91 7.54 -1.54
N LEU A 138 -9.84 6.21 -1.41
CA LEU A 138 -9.93 5.54 -0.11
C LEU A 138 -8.69 5.81 0.75
N LEU A 139 -7.49 5.55 0.21
CA LEU A 139 -6.25 5.70 0.98
C LEU A 139 -6.01 7.16 1.42
N PRO A 140 -6.21 8.19 0.58
CA PRO A 140 -6.16 9.58 1.03
C PRO A 140 -7.19 9.93 2.11
N ALA A 141 -8.41 9.38 2.03
CA ALA A 141 -9.43 9.61 3.06
C ALA A 141 -9.06 8.95 4.40
N VAL A 142 -8.53 7.73 4.37
CA VAL A 142 -7.96 7.05 5.55
C VAL A 142 -6.82 7.89 6.14
N SER A 143 -5.89 8.36 5.30
CA SER A 143 -4.77 9.20 5.75
C SER A 143 -5.21 10.50 6.42
N ARG A 144 -6.26 11.17 5.90
CA ARG A 144 -6.83 12.36 6.56
C ARG A 144 -7.39 12.03 7.94
N ALA A 145 -8.10 10.91 8.07
CA ALA A 145 -8.63 10.46 9.36
C ALA A 145 -7.47 10.15 10.33
N VAL A 146 -6.44 9.44 9.87
CA VAL A 146 -5.22 9.14 10.66
C VAL A 146 -4.54 10.41 11.16
N TYR A 147 -4.39 11.41 10.28
CA TYR A 147 -3.83 12.71 10.69
C TYR A 147 -4.71 13.40 11.74
N LYS A 148 -6.03 13.46 11.53
CA LYS A 148 -6.97 13.99 12.53
C LYS A 148 -6.81 13.30 13.89
N PHE A 149 -6.76 11.96 13.90
CA PHE A 149 -6.57 11.19 15.12
C PHE A 149 -5.20 11.47 15.76
N SER A 150 -4.15 11.66 14.98
CA SER A 150 -2.83 12.00 15.53
C SER A 150 -2.79 13.35 16.24
N GLN A 151 -3.65 14.29 15.85
CA GLN A 151 -3.75 15.59 16.52
C GLN A 151 -4.60 15.53 17.80
N SER A 152 -5.44 14.52 17.94
CA SER A 152 -6.42 14.44 19.04
C SER A 152 -6.08 13.39 20.08
N LEU A 153 -5.39 12.32 19.69
CA LEU A 153 -4.96 11.26 20.60
C LEU A 153 -3.68 11.68 21.33
N PRO A 154 -3.57 11.38 22.63
CA PRO A 154 -2.38 11.73 23.40
C PRO A 154 -1.17 10.89 22.97
N GLY A 155 -0.02 11.56 22.82
CA GLY A 155 1.26 10.93 22.52
C GLY A 155 1.32 10.26 21.15
N ASP A 156 2.33 9.41 20.96
CA ASP A 156 2.50 8.63 19.73
C ASP A 156 1.63 7.37 19.77
N ASN A 157 0.33 7.54 19.48
CA ASN A 157 -0.62 6.43 19.45
C ASN A 157 -0.14 5.35 18.46
N ILE A 158 0.00 4.12 18.97
CA ILE A 158 0.56 3.00 18.20
C ILE A 158 -0.22 2.67 16.94
N ASN A 159 -1.55 2.82 16.95
CA ASN A 159 -2.40 2.55 15.81
C ASN A 159 -2.25 3.64 14.72
N VAL A 160 -2.15 4.90 15.12
CA VAL A 160 -1.80 5.99 14.19
C VAL A 160 -0.44 5.74 13.53
N ARG A 161 0.59 5.44 14.34
CA ARG A 161 1.95 5.14 13.84
C ARG A 161 1.95 3.95 12.89
N ASN A 162 1.34 2.83 13.29
CA ASN A 162 1.30 1.62 12.47
C ASN A 162 0.52 1.84 11.18
N SER A 163 -0.55 2.65 11.21
CA SER A 163 -1.26 3.03 10.00
C SER A 163 -0.35 3.81 9.04
N ARG A 164 0.40 4.80 9.53
CA ARG A 164 1.36 5.56 8.72
C ARG A 164 2.43 4.67 8.10
N LEU A 165 3.03 3.78 8.90
CA LEU A 165 4.02 2.81 8.43
C LEU A 165 3.45 1.89 7.34
N CYS A 166 2.19 1.46 7.47
CA CYS A 166 1.56 0.67 6.42
C CYS A 166 1.36 1.50 5.13
N VAL A 167 1.00 2.78 5.21
CA VAL A 167 0.93 3.67 4.04
C VAL A 167 2.30 3.84 3.39
N GLU A 168 3.36 3.97 4.18
CA GLU A 168 4.74 4.00 3.67
C GLU A 168 5.10 2.71 2.94
N LYS A 169 4.75 1.54 3.49
CA LYS A 169 4.90 0.26 2.79
C LYS A 169 4.10 0.21 1.48
N VAL A 170 2.91 0.82 1.43
CA VAL A 170 2.17 0.96 0.16
C VAL A 170 2.96 1.80 -0.84
N VAL A 171 3.52 2.95 -0.44
CA VAL A 171 4.38 3.78 -1.31
C VAL A 171 5.55 2.96 -1.84
N GLN A 172 6.25 2.24 -0.97
CA GLN A 172 7.38 1.39 -1.34
C GLN A 172 6.97 0.30 -2.36
N THR A 173 5.83 -0.38 -2.15
CA THR A 173 5.32 -1.37 -3.13
C THR A 173 4.92 -0.74 -4.47
N ARG A 174 4.37 0.49 -4.46
CA ARG A 174 4.05 1.23 -5.69
C ARG A 174 5.30 1.70 -6.42
N GLN A 175 6.36 2.03 -5.69
CA GLN A 175 7.66 2.36 -6.27
C GLN A 175 8.23 1.15 -7.00
N VAL A 176 8.20 -0.04 -6.39
CA VAL A 176 8.58 -1.30 -7.08
C VAL A 176 7.73 -1.53 -8.33
N ASP A 177 6.40 -1.38 -8.23
CA ASP A 177 5.50 -1.57 -9.37
C ASP A 177 5.85 -0.63 -10.54
N TYR A 178 6.22 0.62 -10.24
CA TYR A 178 6.61 1.61 -11.24
C TYR A 178 8.02 1.33 -11.80
N ASP A 179 8.99 1.11 -10.92
CA ASP A 179 10.39 0.92 -11.28
C ASP A 179 10.64 -0.37 -12.06
N LYS A 180 9.76 -1.36 -11.90
CA LYS A 180 9.72 -2.55 -12.76
C LYS A 180 9.69 -2.20 -14.25
N TYR A 181 9.03 -1.12 -14.64
CA TYR A 181 8.97 -0.65 -16.03
C TYR A 181 10.00 0.45 -16.29
N ARG A 182 10.20 1.33 -15.30
CA ARG A 182 11.12 2.46 -15.40
C ARG A 182 12.59 2.04 -15.56
N ILE A 183 13.08 1.13 -14.73
CA ILE A 183 14.48 0.68 -14.72
C ILE A 183 14.91 0.16 -16.09
N PRO A 184 14.23 -0.86 -16.68
CA PRO A 184 14.65 -1.39 -17.96
C PRO A 184 14.52 -0.36 -19.09
N ALA A 185 13.48 0.48 -19.08
CA ALA A 185 13.32 1.54 -20.07
C ALA A 185 14.44 2.59 -19.98
N MET A 186 14.80 3.01 -18.76
CA MET A 186 15.87 3.98 -18.54
C MET A 186 17.23 3.42 -18.98
N LYS A 187 17.52 2.15 -18.68
CA LYS A 187 18.74 1.46 -19.15
C LYS A 187 18.81 1.29 -20.67
N ALA A 188 17.67 1.19 -21.35
CA ALA A 188 17.60 1.07 -22.80
C ALA A 188 17.62 2.43 -23.54
N SER A 189 17.35 3.53 -22.82
CA SER A 189 17.22 4.86 -23.40
C SER A 189 18.58 5.50 -23.67
N ALA A 190 18.71 6.15 -24.84
CA ALA A 190 19.97 6.76 -25.29
C ALA A 190 20.44 7.89 -24.36
N GLU A 191 19.49 8.56 -23.70
CA GLU A 191 19.69 9.68 -22.77
C GLU A 191 20.46 9.27 -21.51
N PHE A 192 20.44 7.99 -21.14
CA PHE A 192 21.08 7.47 -19.93
C PHE A 192 22.10 6.37 -20.21
N LYS A 193 22.47 6.15 -21.48
CA LYS A 193 23.37 5.06 -21.90
C LYS A 193 24.73 5.06 -21.20
N ASP A 194 25.23 6.25 -20.83
CA ASP A 194 26.54 6.46 -20.22
C ASP A 194 26.44 6.58 -18.69
N LEU A 195 25.24 6.41 -18.11
CA LEU A 195 25.03 6.50 -16.67
C LEU A 195 25.02 5.12 -16.01
N LYS A 196 25.67 5.04 -14.86
CA LYS A 196 25.57 3.90 -13.96
C LYS A 196 24.21 3.93 -13.27
N ILE A 197 23.34 2.98 -13.61
CA ILE A 197 21.99 2.83 -13.03
C ILE A 197 21.96 1.54 -12.20
N GLU A 198 22.22 1.65 -10.91
CA GLU A 198 22.17 0.53 -9.95
C GLU A 198 20.88 0.59 -9.13
N PRO A 199 19.96 -0.38 -9.31
CA PRO A 199 18.78 -0.47 -8.46
C PRO A 199 19.14 -1.03 -7.08
N TYR A 200 18.37 -0.63 -6.07
CA TYR A 200 18.42 -1.23 -4.73
C TYR A 200 17.20 -2.10 -4.48
N GLU A 201 17.35 -3.12 -3.63
CA GLU A 201 16.26 -4.05 -3.30
C GLU A 201 15.61 -3.63 -1.97
N LEU A 202 14.30 -3.38 -1.99
CA LEU A 202 13.54 -3.06 -0.80
C LEU A 202 13.16 -4.31 0.01
N VAL A 203 13.20 -4.19 1.34
CA VAL A 203 12.66 -5.23 2.23
C VAL A 203 11.18 -4.97 2.47
N LEU A 204 10.33 -5.64 1.68
CA LEU A 204 8.86 -5.49 1.69
C LEU A 204 8.13 -6.68 2.31
N GLY A 205 8.83 -7.47 3.13
CA GLY A 205 8.25 -8.68 3.72
C GLY A 205 7.85 -9.75 2.70
N THR A 206 8.24 -9.58 1.43
CA THR A 206 7.93 -10.50 0.32
C THR A 206 8.77 -11.77 0.40
N LYS A 207 8.27 -12.85 -0.22
CA LYS A 207 9.01 -14.12 -0.34
C LYS A 207 10.37 -13.92 -1.01
N LYS A 208 11.41 -14.61 -0.50
CA LYS A 208 12.77 -14.65 -1.07
C LYS A 208 12.72 -14.91 -2.58
N GLY A 209 13.41 -14.06 -3.36
CA GLY A 209 13.46 -14.13 -4.83
C GLY A 209 12.39 -13.29 -5.55
N SER A 210 11.50 -12.60 -4.84
CA SER A 210 10.66 -11.55 -5.45
C SER A 210 11.55 -10.34 -5.75
N SER A 211 11.45 -9.78 -6.96
CA SER A 211 12.13 -8.52 -7.27
C SER A 211 11.45 -7.39 -6.51
N THR A 212 12.23 -6.66 -5.73
CA THR A 212 11.83 -5.43 -5.02
C THR A 212 12.74 -4.27 -5.41
N ALA A 213 13.31 -4.37 -6.62
CA ALA A 213 14.19 -3.41 -7.23
C ALA A 213 13.49 -2.07 -7.43
N VAL A 214 14.18 -1.01 -7.03
CA VAL A 214 13.74 0.38 -7.15
C VAL A 214 14.92 1.30 -7.43
N LEU A 215 14.63 2.52 -7.90
CA LEU A 215 15.61 3.54 -8.21
C LEU A 215 15.54 4.72 -7.25
N ASP A 216 16.71 5.07 -6.74
CA ASP A 216 16.94 6.24 -5.91
C ASP A 216 17.71 7.20 -6.80
N LEU A 217 17.00 8.21 -7.29
CA LEU A 217 17.54 9.12 -8.29
C LEU A 217 18.61 10.03 -7.71
N ASP A 218 18.56 10.31 -6.40
CA ASP A 218 19.59 11.08 -5.72
C ASP A 218 20.86 10.23 -5.59
N ALA A 219 20.72 8.95 -5.25
CA ALA A 219 21.85 8.02 -5.25
C ALA A 219 22.44 7.82 -6.66
N VAL A 220 21.60 7.68 -7.69
CA VAL A 220 22.07 7.59 -9.08
C VAL A 220 22.78 8.88 -9.50
N ALA A 221 22.26 10.07 -9.15
CA ALA A 221 22.93 11.33 -9.42
C ALA A 221 24.31 11.38 -8.74
N ALA A 222 24.38 11.01 -7.46
CA ALA A 222 25.62 10.97 -6.69
C ALA A 222 26.65 10.00 -7.29
N ASP A 223 26.24 8.78 -7.63
CA ASP A 223 27.09 7.75 -8.25
C ASP A 223 27.68 8.19 -9.61
N ASN A 224 26.98 9.09 -10.30
CA ASN A 224 27.39 9.63 -11.60
C ASN A 224 28.00 11.04 -11.51
N ASN A 225 28.25 11.57 -10.31
CA ASN A 225 28.75 12.93 -10.07
C ASN A 225 27.89 14.03 -10.74
N LEU A 226 26.57 13.84 -10.74
CA LEU A 226 25.60 14.78 -11.30
C LEU A 226 24.98 15.64 -10.21
N ASN A 227 24.57 16.86 -10.56
CA ASN A 227 23.70 17.65 -9.70
C ASN A 227 22.31 16.97 -9.62
N ALA A 228 21.85 16.68 -8.40
CA ALA A 228 20.59 15.97 -8.17
C ALA A 228 19.37 16.67 -8.78
N ALA A 229 19.25 18.00 -8.63
CA ALA A 229 18.11 18.74 -9.18
C ALA A 229 18.09 18.74 -10.71
N THR A 230 19.25 18.95 -11.35
CA THR A 230 19.36 18.89 -12.81
C THR A 230 19.10 17.47 -13.32
N PHE A 231 19.58 16.45 -12.63
CA PHE A 231 19.33 15.06 -13.00
C PHE A 231 17.86 14.69 -12.85
N GLN A 232 17.22 15.12 -11.75
CA GLN A 232 15.77 14.94 -11.54
C GLN A 232 14.98 15.57 -12.68
N GLN A 233 15.28 16.82 -13.06
CA GLN A 233 14.60 17.48 -14.18
C GLN A 233 14.78 16.70 -15.50
N LYS A 234 16.00 16.23 -15.78
CA LYS A 234 16.27 15.40 -16.97
C LYS A 234 15.44 14.11 -16.96
N VAL A 235 15.31 13.47 -15.80
CA VAL A 235 14.50 12.27 -15.64
C VAL A 235 13.02 12.58 -15.83
N ASP A 236 12.51 13.66 -15.22
CA ASP A 236 11.11 14.09 -15.36
C ASP A 236 10.77 14.40 -16.82
N ASP A 237 11.64 15.14 -17.52
CA ASP A 237 11.47 15.45 -18.95
C ASP A 237 11.42 14.17 -19.80
N TRP A 238 12.25 13.17 -19.47
CA TRP A 238 12.24 11.87 -20.14
C TRP A 238 10.98 11.05 -19.81
N GLU A 239 10.53 11.06 -18.56
CA GLU A 239 9.31 10.37 -18.12
C GLU A 239 8.05 10.93 -18.78
N ASP A 240 8.03 12.23 -19.06
CA ASP A 240 6.90 12.88 -19.70
C ASP A 240 6.93 12.73 -21.23
N ASN A 241 8.11 12.73 -21.86
CA ASN A 241 8.22 12.86 -23.31
C ASN A 241 8.72 11.62 -24.05
N VAL A 242 9.44 10.73 -23.38
CA VAL A 242 10.15 9.59 -24.00
C VAL A 242 9.63 8.26 -23.48
N LEU A 243 9.61 8.05 -22.15
CA LEU A 243 9.14 6.82 -21.52
C LEU A 243 7.76 6.37 -22.03
N PRO A 244 6.73 7.25 -22.18
CA PRO A 244 5.40 6.82 -22.61
C PRO A 244 5.36 6.33 -24.07
N LYS A 245 6.38 6.68 -24.87
CA LYS A 245 6.53 6.27 -26.27
C LYS A 245 7.30 4.96 -26.41
N ASP A 246 7.90 4.44 -25.33
CA ASP A 246 8.60 3.16 -25.35
C ASP A 246 7.62 2.02 -25.69
N PRO A 247 7.88 1.22 -26.75
CA PRO A 247 6.95 0.21 -27.24
C PRO A 247 6.82 -1.02 -26.33
N VAL A 248 7.76 -1.22 -25.40
CA VAL A 248 7.84 -2.40 -24.52
C VAL A 248 7.35 -2.05 -23.11
N TYR A 249 7.78 -0.93 -22.56
CA TYR A 249 7.58 -0.55 -21.16
C TYR A 249 6.68 0.68 -20.98
N GLY A 250 6.52 1.50 -22.02
CA GLY A 250 5.87 2.82 -21.93
C GLY A 250 4.36 2.79 -21.73
N LYS A 251 3.68 1.74 -22.18
CA LYS A 251 2.21 1.66 -22.13
C LYS A 251 1.64 1.55 -20.70
N GLU A 252 2.34 0.86 -19.81
CA GLU A 252 1.88 0.62 -18.43
C GLU A 252 2.44 1.66 -17.43
N ALA A 253 3.57 2.30 -17.76
CA ALA A 253 4.28 3.20 -16.87
C ALA A 253 3.43 4.38 -16.34
N PRO A 254 2.62 5.09 -17.15
CA PRO A 254 1.81 6.22 -16.67
C PRO A 254 0.80 5.83 -15.58
N GLY A 255 0.18 4.65 -15.69
CA GLY A 255 -0.79 4.16 -14.69
C GLY A 255 -0.12 3.84 -13.35
N HIS A 256 1.08 3.26 -13.40
CA HIS A 256 1.89 2.99 -12.22
C HIS A 256 2.44 4.28 -11.59
N ALA A 257 2.90 5.25 -12.40
CA ALA A 257 3.35 6.57 -11.94
C ALA A 257 2.22 7.34 -11.23
N ALA A 258 1.02 7.38 -11.81
CA ALA A 258 -0.14 8.03 -11.21
C ALA A 258 -0.51 7.38 -9.86
N SER A 259 -0.44 6.04 -9.79
CA SER A 259 -0.70 5.30 -8.55
C SER A 259 0.34 5.60 -7.47
N LEU A 260 1.63 5.65 -7.83
CA LEU A 260 2.72 6.03 -6.93
C LEU A 260 2.55 7.45 -6.40
N ARG A 261 2.23 8.41 -7.27
CA ARG A 261 1.97 9.81 -6.89
C ARG A 261 0.80 9.91 -5.91
N ALA A 262 -0.30 9.21 -6.17
CA ALA A 262 -1.45 9.16 -5.26
C ALA A 262 -1.08 8.57 -3.89
N SER A 263 -0.27 7.51 -3.85
CA SER A 263 0.21 6.93 -2.59
C SER A 263 1.17 7.85 -1.84
N LYS A 264 2.08 8.55 -2.53
CA LYS A 264 2.97 9.56 -1.91
C LYS A 264 2.17 10.71 -1.30
N MET A 265 1.14 11.19 -2.01
CA MET A 265 0.20 12.19 -1.49
C MET A 265 -0.54 11.67 -0.26
N ALA A 266 -1.02 10.42 -0.27
CA ALA A 266 -1.66 9.81 0.89
C ALA A 266 -0.71 9.72 2.10
N LEU A 267 0.57 9.43 1.89
CA LEU A 267 1.57 9.45 2.96
C LEU A 267 1.81 10.87 3.48
N SER A 268 1.97 11.85 2.60
CA SER A 268 2.09 13.27 2.96
C SER A 268 0.93 13.70 3.84
N VAL A 269 -0.31 13.49 3.38
CA VAL A 269 -1.53 13.80 4.12
C VAL A 269 -1.57 13.10 5.49
N ALA A 270 -1.12 11.84 5.58
CA ALA A 270 -1.09 11.14 6.86
C ALA A 270 -0.11 11.78 7.86
N ASN A 271 0.98 12.37 7.37
CA ASN A 271 2.04 13.00 8.16
C ASN A 271 1.74 14.45 8.50
N THR A 272 1.26 15.25 7.54
CA THR A 272 1.15 16.71 7.63
C THR A 272 -0.29 17.23 7.59
N GLY A 273 -1.25 16.40 7.17
CA GLY A 273 -2.63 16.82 6.94
C GLY A 273 -2.86 17.60 5.65
N THR A 274 -1.80 17.88 4.89
CA THR A 274 -1.83 18.64 3.63
C THR A 274 -1.53 17.76 2.43
N CYS A 275 -2.15 18.10 1.29
CA CYS A 275 -1.89 17.44 0.01
C CYS A 275 -0.53 17.85 -0.55
#